data_AF-A0A317WL76-F1
#
_entry.id   AF-A0A317WL76-F1
#
_cell.length_a   1.000
_cell.length_b   1.000
_cell.length_c   1.000
_cell.angle_alpha   90.00
_cell.angle_beta   90.00
_cell.angle_gamma   90.00
#
_symmetry.space_group_name_H-M   'P 1'
#
loop_
_entity.id
_entity.type
_entity.pdbx_description
1 polymer ?
#
loop_
_entity_poly.entity_id
_entity_poly.type
_entity_poly.pdbx_seq_one_letter_code
_entity_poly.pdbx_strand_id
1 'polypeptide(L)'
;MQRIPRYLRTKRIADYDLFRAHIESRATTRSTQPFLPATFSPPSPQTLLPTNFTPPNPQATPTTLFEPRHFFLRDLPPIRRFVNRTDPSQCLVFTDGACIHHHRDKNNTKPPKAGWSFIFKPPHSTTKNGYFSARLETRGPEGETYPQTSNRAELRAVIAALRFIYYNDNVFDSVVVATDSKYVVHGATDWIQRWGSNGWRSVNGTPIKNQDLWQALLKEVGRWDADGKGVCFWWIRREWNVKADCLAKRAAREGAEVREWVDVGMPIWPIVEG
;
A
#
# COMPACT_ATOMS: atom_id res chain seq x y z
N MET A 1 35.26 -3.69 -13.30
CA MET A 1 35.22 -2.27 -12.84
C MET A 1 34.97 -1.38 -14.05
N GLN A 2 33.72 -0.99 -14.32
CA GLN A 2 33.42 0.01 -15.34
C GLN A 2 32.83 1.26 -14.67
N ARG A 3 33.45 2.40 -14.99
CA ARG A 3 33.21 3.71 -14.38
C ARG A 3 31.87 4.30 -14.84
N ILE A 4 31.11 4.84 -13.89
CA ILE A 4 29.88 5.61 -14.14
C ILE A 4 30.25 6.99 -14.74
N PRO A 5 29.61 7.44 -15.83
CA PRO A 5 29.88 8.75 -16.43
C PRO A 5 29.56 9.94 -15.51
N ARG A 6 30.42 10.97 -15.53
CA ARG A 6 30.37 12.16 -14.66
C ARG A 6 29.10 13.03 -14.75
N TYR A 7 28.25 12.86 -15.77
CA TYR A 7 27.02 13.66 -15.92
C TYR A 7 25.83 13.19 -15.06
N LEU A 8 25.93 12.00 -14.43
CA LEU A 8 24.86 11.43 -13.61
C LEU A 8 24.86 11.90 -12.14
N ARG A 9 25.78 12.79 -11.74
CA ARG A 9 25.99 13.13 -10.33
C ARG A 9 25.32 14.41 -9.84
N THR A 10 24.74 15.25 -10.70
CA THR A 10 24.32 16.61 -10.29
C THR A 10 22.90 17.03 -10.65
N LYS A 11 22.17 16.31 -11.52
CA LYS A 11 20.80 16.72 -11.89
C LYS A 11 19.69 16.24 -10.92
N ARG A 12 19.91 15.17 -10.16
CA ARG A 12 18.84 14.53 -9.36
C ARG A 12 18.58 15.19 -7.99
N ILE A 13 19.51 16.01 -7.50
CA ILE A 13 19.38 16.70 -6.19
C ILE A 13 18.79 18.10 -6.39
N ALA A 14 19.16 18.81 -7.46
CA ALA A 14 18.66 20.16 -7.75
C ALA A 14 17.15 20.22 -8.01
N ASP A 15 16.57 19.17 -8.64
CA ASP A 15 15.13 19.11 -8.91
C ASP A 15 14.29 18.90 -7.63
N TYR A 16 14.87 18.29 -6.58
CA TYR A 16 14.21 18.09 -5.29
C TYR A 16 14.16 19.39 -4.46
N ASP A 17 15.24 20.17 -4.48
CA ASP A 17 15.29 21.46 -3.78
C ASP A 17 14.37 22.51 -4.45
N LEU A 18 14.26 22.48 -5.78
CA LEU A 18 13.33 23.32 -6.54
C LEU A 18 11.86 22.93 -6.29
N PHE A 19 11.56 21.64 -6.17
CA PHE A 19 10.23 21.16 -5.81
C PHE A 19 9.84 21.56 -4.38
N ARG A 20 10.77 21.47 -3.41
CA ARG A 20 10.54 21.94 -2.03
C ARG A 20 10.27 23.44 -1.97
N ALA A 21 11.10 24.25 -2.65
CA ALA A 21 10.94 25.70 -2.70
C ALA A 21 9.60 26.13 -3.34
N HIS A 22 9.09 25.35 -4.30
CA HIS A 22 7.79 25.62 -4.92
C HIS A 22 6.61 25.36 -3.96
N ILE A 23 6.71 24.36 -3.09
CA ILE A 23 5.70 24.08 -2.06
C ILE A 23 5.75 25.13 -0.93
N GLU A 24 6.95 25.52 -0.49
CA GLU A 24 7.14 26.52 0.58
C GLU A 24 6.70 27.93 0.15
N SER A 25 6.91 28.31 -1.11
CA SER A 25 6.48 29.62 -1.64
C SER A 25 4.96 29.80 -1.77
N ARG A 26 4.19 28.70 -1.82
CA ARG A 26 2.72 28.75 -1.80
C ARG A 26 2.14 28.88 -0.38
N ALA A 27 2.93 28.59 0.65
CA ALA A 27 2.51 28.72 2.05
C ALA A 27 2.61 30.16 2.58
N THR A 28 3.29 31.07 1.88
CA THR A 28 3.67 32.39 2.43
C THR A 28 2.81 33.58 1.96
N THR A 29 1.82 33.40 1.10
CA THR A 29 0.93 34.50 0.67
C THR A 29 -0.45 34.41 1.32
N ARG A 30 -0.54 34.81 2.59
CA ARG A 30 -1.80 35.36 3.14
C ARG A 30 -1.51 36.64 3.93
N SER A 31 -2.12 37.70 3.41
CA SER A 31 -2.11 39.09 3.86
C SER A 31 -2.50 39.25 5.33
N THR A 32 -1.74 40.08 6.04
CA THR A 32 -1.95 40.50 7.44
C THR A 32 -3.04 41.57 7.55
N GLN A 33 -4.17 41.23 8.19
CA GLN A 33 -4.96 42.19 8.95
C GLN A 33 -5.40 41.59 10.29
N PRO A 34 -5.36 42.34 11.41
CA PRO A 34 -5.67 41.81 12.73
C PRO A 34 -7.17 41.88 13.01
N PHE A 35 -7.80 40.72 13.23
CA PHE A 35 -9.09 40.63 13.93
C PHE A 35 -8.86 39.88 15.25
N LEU A 36 -9.44 40.44 16.32
CA LEU A 36 -9.36 39.98 17.70
C LEU A 36 -9.80 38.50 17.86
N PRO A 37 -9.30 37.76 18.87
CA PRO A 37 -9.41 36.31 18.91
C PRO A 37 -10.82 35.90 19.32
N ALA A 38 -11.63 35.49 18.35
CA ALA A 38 -12.63 34.46 18.63
C ALA A 38 -11.86 33.19 18.98
N THR A 39 -12.22 32.53 20.08
CA THR A 39 -11.69 31.22 20.49
C THR A 39 -12.02 30.19 19.40
N PHE A 40 -11.16 30.14 18.39
CA PHE A 40 -11.20 29.14 17.34
C PHE A 40 -10.59 27.89 17.96
N SER A 41 -11.44 27.05 18.55
CA SER A 41 -11.05 25.66 18.78
C SER A 41 -10.68 25.10 17.40
N PRO A 42 -9.44 24.65 17.17
CA PRO A 42 -9.11 23.99 15.91
C PRO A 42 -10.08 22.81 15.75
N PRO A 43 -10.65 22.58 14.55
CA PRO A 43 -11.37 21.33 14.33
C PRO A 43 -10.39 20.21 14.64
N SER A 44 -10.73 19.35 15.61
CA SER A 44 -9.97 18.13 15.87
C SER A 44 -9.71 17.46 14.51
N PRO A 45 -8.47 17.09 14.17
CA PRO A 45 -8.21 16.40 12.92
C PRO A 45 -9.03 15.11 12.95
N GLN A 46 -10.13 15.08 12.19
CA GLN A 46 -10.90 13.87 11.99
C GLN A 46 -10.03 12.99 11.11
N THR A 47 -9.31 12.05 11.73
CA THR A 47 -8.52 11.07 10.98
C THR A 47 -9.47 10.34 10.03
N LEU A 48 -9.27 10.47 8.71
CA LEU A 48 -10.03 9.70 7.73
C LEU A 48 -9.72 8.22 7.96
N LEU A 49 -10.66 7.54 8.60
CA LEU A 49 -10.58 6.11 8.83
C LEU A 49 -10.77 5.38 7.48
N PRO A 50 -10.14 4.21 7.30
CA PRO A 50 -10.39 3.42 6.11
C PRO A 50 -11.86 3.06 6.00
N THR A 51 -12.44 3.21 4.82
CA THR A 51 -13.86 2.93 4.59
C THR A 51 -14.05 1.72 3.67
N ASN A 52 -15.22 1.11 3.73
CA ASN A 52 -15.60 0.09 2.75
C ASN A 52 -15.95 0.77 1.43
N PHE A 53 -15.31 0.33 0.35
CA PHE A 53 -15.72 0.70 -1.00
C PHE A 53 -17.00 -0.05 -1.35
N THR A 54 -18.05 0.71 -1.68
CA THR A 54 -19.33 0.13 -2.12
C THR A 54 -19.48 0.40 -3.62
N PRO A 55 -19.44 -0.64 -4.48
CA PRO A 55 -19.61 -0.44 -5.90
C PRO A 55 -21.04 0.07 -6.20
N PRO A 56 -21.24 0.96 -7.19
CA PRO A 56 -22.58 1.46 -7.54
C PRO A 56 -23.57 0.37 -7.93
N ASN A 57 -23.06 -0.77 -8.42
CA ASN A 57 -23.83 -1.97 -8.74
C ASN A 57 -23.18 -3.17 -8.05
N PRO A 58 -23.92 -4.00 -7.28
CA PRO A 58 -23.40 -5.20 -6.63
C PRO A 58 -22.77 -6.24 -7.59
N GLN A 59 -23.14 -6.23 -8.87
CA GLN A 59 -22.57 -7.10 -9.89
C GLN A 59 -21.32 -6.51 -10.57
N ALA A 60 -20.97 -5.25 -10.26
CA ALA A 60 -19.80 -4.62 -10.84
C ALA A 60 -18.53 -5.32 -10.36
N THR A 61 -17.66 -5.62 -11.32
CA THR A 61 -16.34 -6.18 -11.05
C THR A 61 -15.29 -5.07 -11.03
N PRO A 62 -14.12 -5.30 -10.42
CA PRO A 62 -13.02 -4.35 -10.45
C PRO A 62 -12.64 -3.89 -11.85
N THR A 63 -12.60 -4.80 -12.83
CA THR A 63 -12.26 -4.48 -14.22
C THR A 63 -13.36 -3.72 -14.96
N THR A 64 -14.62 -3.85 -14.53
CA THR A 64 -15.72 -3.05 -15.08
C THR A 64 -15.75 -1.63 -14.53
N LEU A 65 -15.38 -1.41 -13.26
CA LEU A 65 -15.38 -0.06 -12.66
C LEU A 65 -14.06 0.68 -12.85
N PHE A 66 -12.95 -0.04 -12.92
CA PHE A 66 -11.61 0.53 -13.04
C PHE A 66 -10.95 0.08 -14.34
N GLU A 67 -10.71 1.04 -15.24
CA GLU A 67 -10.12 0.75 -16.53
C GLU A 67 -8.66 1.19 -16.61
N PRO A 68 -7.84 0.51 -17.43
CA PRO A 68 -6.53 1.01 -17.83
C PRO A 68 -6.59 2.42 -18.42
N ARG A 69 -6.08 3.43 -17.71
CA ARG A 69 -5.90 4.79 -18.26
C ARG A 69 -4.43 5.24 -18.18
N HIS A 70 -4.04 6.11 -19.11
CA HIS A 70 -2.73 6.77 -19.09
C HIS A 70 -2.88 8.18 -18.52
N PHE A 71 -1.95 8.54 -17.65
CA PHE A 71 -1.74 9.91 -17.21
C PHE A 71 -0.50 10.45 -17.88
N PHE A 72 -0.64 11.63 -18.47
CA PHE A 72 0.47 12.41 -19.00
C PHE A 72 0.74 13.52 -18.00
N LEU A 73 1.67 13.25 -17.08
CA LEU A 73 2.24 14.31 -16.27
C LEU A 73 3.35 14.97 -17.08
N ARG A 74 3.43 16.29 -16.99
CA ARG A 74 4.49 17.05 -17.66
C ARG A 74 5.84 16.52 -17.18
N ASP A 75 6.72 16.20 -18.13
CA ASP A 75 8.09 15.74 -17.88
C ASP A 75 8.24 14.35 -17.22
N LEU A 76 7.16 13.55 -17.15
CA LEU A 76 7.21 12.15 -16.69
C LEU A 76 6.72 11.17 -17.78
N PRO A 77 7.27 9.95 -17.84
CA PRO A 77 6.75 8.93 -18.73
C PRO A 77 5.29 8.61 -18.40
N PRO A 78 4.46 8.23 -19.40
CA PRO A 78 3.04 7.98 -19.18
C PRO A 78 2.80 6.95 -18.07
N ILE A 79 2.07 7.36 -17.03
CA ILE A 79 1.73 6.49 -15.91
C ILE A 79 0.44 5.75 -16.28
N ARG A 80 0.49 4.42 -16.39
CA ARG A 80 -0.70 3.60 -16.62
C ARG A 80 -1.21 3.03 -15.30
N ARG A 81 -2.49 3.22 -14.96
CA ARG A 81 -3.12 2.67 -13.74
C ARG A 81 -4.54 2.14 -14.03
N PHE A 82 -5.08 1.38 -13.08
CA PHE A 82 -6.51 1.08 -13.04
C PHE A 82 -7.22 2.28 -12.41
N VAL A 83 -8.04 2.99 -13.18
CA VAL A 83 -8.65 4.27 -12.78
C VAL A 83 -10.15 4.13 -12.82
N ASN A 84 -10.83 4.65 -11.79
CA ASN A 84 -12.28 4.61 -11.73
C ASN A 84 -12.87 5.37 -12.94
N ARG A 85 -13.84 4.74 -13.61
CA ARG A 85 -14.48 5.29 -14.82
C ARG A 85 -15.19 6.62 -14.55
N THR A 86 -15.84 6.74 -13.39
CA THR A 86 -16.66 7.90 -13.01
C THR A 86 -15.90 8.90 -12.14
N ASP A 87 -14.79 8.49 -11.53
CA ASP A 87 -13.93 9.35 -10.71
C ASP A 87 -12.45 9.18 -11.10
N PRO A 88 -11.90 10.02 -11.99
CA PRO A 88 -10.53 9.88 -12.46
C PRO A 88 -9.46 10.14 -11.37
N SER A 89 -9.85 10.68 -10.22
CA SER A 89 -8.98 10.90 -9.05
C SER A 89 -8.77 9.63 -8.21
N GLN A 90 -9.52 8.56 -8.48
CA GLN A 90 -9.47 7.31 -7.72
C GLN A 90 -8.82 6.18 -8.51
N CYS A 91 -7.82 5.52 -7.92
CA CYS A 91 -7.19 4.34 -8.49
C CYS A 91 -7.52 3.04 -7.75
N LEU A 92 -7.22 1.91 -8.38
CA LEU A 92 -7.40 0.57 -7.83
C LEU A 92 -6.07 -0.18 -7.78
N VAL A 93 -5.85 -0.89 -6.68
CA VAL A 93 -4.79 -1.89 -6.53
C VAL A 93 -5.39 -3.24 -6.09
N PHE A 94 -4.84 -4.32 -6.62
CA PHE A 94 -5.17 -5.68 -6.14
C PHE A 94 -4.09 -6.16 -5.19
N THR A 95 -4.46 -6.83 -4.10
CA THR A 95 -3.52 -7.36 -3.12
C THR A 95 -3.86 -8.81 -2.77
N ASP A 96 -2.83 -9.62 -2.51
CA ASP A 96 -3.01 -10.98 -1.99
C ASP A 96 -1.80 -11.43 -1.16
N GLY A 97 -2.07 -12.30 -0.18
CA GLY A 97 -1.08 -12.97 0.63
C GLY A 97 -1.33 -14.47 0.75
N ALA A 98 -0.31 -15.27 0.42
CA ALA A 98 -0.39 -16.71 0.46
C ALA A 98 0.60 -17.30 1.46
N CYS A 99 0.20 -18.39 2.13
CA CYS A 99 1.09 -19.22 2.92
C CYS A 99 1.00 -20.67 2.47
N ILE A 100 2.15 -21.31 2.28
CA ILE A 100 2.26 -22.67 1.80
C ILE A 100 2.70 -23.56 2.95
N HIS A 101 1.85 -24.54 3.25
CA HIS A 101 2.15 -25.62 4.16
C HIS A 101 2.64 -26.84 3.38
N HIS A 102 3.66 -27.51 3.89
CA HIS A 102 4.14 -28.75 3.31
C HIS A 102 3.24 -29.91 3.76
N HIS A 103 2.09 -30.09 3.12
CA HIS A 103 1.11 -31.13 3.48
C HIS A 103 1.66 -32.57 3.42
N ARG A 104 2.78 -32.81 2.73
CA ARG A 104 3.48 -34.11 2.69
C ARG A 104 4.47 -34.32 3.83
N ASP A 105 4.73 -33.29 4.62
CA ASP A 105 5.61 -33.34 5.77
C ASP A 105 4.78 -33.53 7.04
N LYS A 106 4.39 -34.78 7.30
CA LYS A 106 3.60 -35.16 8.48
C LYS A 106 4.29 -34.83 9.81
N ASN A 107 5.61 -34.66 9.77
CA ASN A 107 6.44 -34.36 10.94
C ASN A 107 6.66 -32.84 11.11
N ASN A 108 6.08 -32.01 10.25
CA ASN A 108 6.21 -30.55 10.26
C ASN A 108 7.68 -30.07 10.31
N THR A 109 8.58 -30.82 9.66
CA THR A 109 10.02 -30.52 9.65
C THR A 109 10.38 -29.30 8.80
N LYS A 110 9.52 -28.93 7.85
CA LYS A 110 9.71 -27.78 6.96
C LYS A 110 8.85 -26.60 7.42
N PRO A 111 9.47 -25.45 7.76
CA PRO A 111 8.71 -24.29 8.20
C PRO A 111 7.80 -23.77 7.08
N PRO A 112 6.61 -23.23 7.43
CA PRO A 112 5.73 -22.62 6.46
C PRO A 112 6.43 -21.48 5.73
N LYS A 113 6.07 -21.29 4.46
CA LYS A 113 6.59 -20.19 3.63
C LYS A 113 5.44 -19.31 3.19
N ALA A 114 5.53 -18.03 3.46
CA ALA A 114 4.54 -17.07 3.02
C ALA A 114 5.13 -16.09 2.01
N GLY A 115 4.25 -15.52 1.19
CA GLY A 115 4.59 -14.56 0.15
C GLY A 115 3.41 -13.62 -0.08
N TRP A 116 3.71 -12.40 -0.46
CA TRP A 116 2.72 -11.35 -0.66
C TRP A 116 2.90 -10.74 -2.05
N SER A 117 1.83 -10.17 -2.60
CA SER A 117 1.90 -9.45 -3.86
C SER A 117 0.86 -8.35 -3.96
N PHE A 118 1.12 -7.37 -4.81
CA PHE A 118 0.11 -6.43 -5.25
C PHE A 118 0.28 -6.07 -6.73
N ILE A 119 -0.83 -5.72 -7.37
CA ILE A 119 -0.90 -5.32 -8.78
C ILE A 119 -1.44 -3.89 -8.84
N PHE A 120 -0.64 -2.99 -9.37
CA PHE A 120 -0.93 -1.54 -9.40
C PHE A 120 -1.21 -1.03 -10.81
N LYS A 121 -0.87 -1.79 -11.85
CA LYS A 121 -1.18 -1.43 -13.23
C LYS A 121 -1.40 -2.68 -14.10
N PRO A 122 -2.16 -2.55 -15.19
CA PRO A 122 -2.31 -3.63 -16.17
C PRO A 122 -0.95 -3.98 -16.81
N PRO A 123 -0.77 -5.23 -17.27
CA PRO A 123 0.41 -5.61 -18.03
C PRO A 123 0.54 -4.76 -19.31
N HIS A 124 1.78 -4.45 -19.70
CA HIS A 124 2.09 -3.76 -20.95
C HIS A 124 3.31 -4.42 -21.60
N SER A 125 3.32 -4.50 -22.93
CA SER A 125 4.38 -5.17 -23.70
C SER A 125 5.77 -4.54 -23.51
N THR A 126 5.85 -3.26 -23.14
CA THR A 126 7.10 -2.49 -23.12
C THR A 126 7.52 -1.96 -21.75
N THR A 127 6.78 -2.19 -20.66
CA THR A 127 7.12 -1.63 -19.33
C THR A 127 7.26 -2.71 -18.26
N LYS A 128 8.07 -2.43 -17.23
CA LYS A 128 8.22 -3.26 -16.02
C LYS A 128 6.88 -3.80 -15.52
N ASN A 129 6.93 -5.04 -15.02
CA ASN A 129 5.83 -5.78 -14.41
C ASN A 129 4.91 -4.87 -13.59
N GLY A 130 3.61 -4.91 -13.89
CA GLY A 130 2.59 -4.09 -13.20
C GLY A 130 2.25 -4.55 -11.79
N TYR A 131 3.19 -5.22 -11.14
CA TYR A 131 3.04 -5.85 -9.85
C TYR A 131 4.36 -5.85 -9.08
N PHE A 132 4.26 -6.00 -7.76
CA PHE A 132 5.36 -6.42 -6.90
C PHE A 132 4.97 -7.69 -6.17
N SER A 133 5.95 -8.54 -5.90
CA SER A 133 5.76 -9.74 -5.10
C SER A 133 7.06 -10.12 -4.41
N ALA A 134 6.98 -10.53 -3.15
CA ALA A 134 8.15 -10.98 -2.39
C ALA A 134 7.78 -12.05 -1.36
N ARG A 135 8.80 -12.78 -0.90
CA ARG A 135 8.69 -13.65 0.28
C ARG A 135 8.34 -12.77 1.48
N LEU A 136 7.45 -13.23 2.35
CA LEU A 136 7.13 -12.52 3.58
C LEU A 136 8.36 -12.48 4.49
N GLU A 137 8.66 -11.29 4.98
CA GLU A 137 9.78 -11.03 5.87
C GLU A 137 9.65 -11.81 7.18
N THR A 138 10.75 -12.34 7.71
CA THR A 138 10.73 -13.08 8.98
C THR A 138 10.69 -12.13 10.19
N ARG A 139 11.24 -10.92 10.04
CA ARG A 139 11.14 -9.85 11.03
C ARG A 139 10.10 -8.81 10.60
N GLY A 140 9.28 -8.40 11.55
CA GLY A 140 8.28 -7.36 11.37
C GLY A 140 8.90 -5.95 11.34
N PRO A 141 8.07 -4.91 11.19
CA PRO A 141 8.51 -3.51 11.13
C PRO A 141 9.36 -3.05 12.34
N GLU A 142 9.23 -3.71 13.48
CA GLU A 142 9.95 -3.39 14.73
C GLU A 142 11.15 -4.32 14.99
N GLY A 143 11.52 -5.17 14.02
CA GLY A 143 12.67 -6.09 14.13
C GLY A 143 12.37 -7.42 14.83
N GLU A 144 11.21 -7.56 15.45
CA GLU A 144 10.77 -8.79 16.10
C GLU A 144 10.47 -9.91 15.10
N THR A 145 10.74 -11.16 15.48
CA THR A 145 10.54 -12.32 14.59
C THR A 145 9.12 -12.85 14.67
N TYR A 146 8.48 -13.09 13.53
CA TYR A 146 7.10 -13.54 13.43
C TYR A 146 6.92 -14.79 12.58
N PRO A 147 5.86 -15.60 12.83
CA PRO A 147 5.58 -16.77 12.03
C PRO A 147 5.12 -16.39 10.61
N GLN A 148 5.45 -17.24 9.65
CA GLN A 148 4.99 -17.12 8.28
C GLN A 148 3.53 -17.60 8.19
N THR A 149 2.59 -16.69 7.94
CA THR A 149 1.15 -16.99 7.89
C THR A 149 0.47 -16.23 6.75
N SER A 150 -0.68 -16.73 6.29
CA SER A 150 -1.45 -16.05 5.23
C SER A 150 -1.88 -14.65 5.69
N ASN A 151 -2.46 -14.51 6.89
CA ASN A 151 -2.94 -13.21 7.39
C ASN A 151 -1.85 -12.15 7.47
N ARG A 152 -0.61 -12.53 7.82
CA ARG A 152 0.52 -11.59 7.80
C ARG A 152 0.91 -11.20 6.38
N ALA A 153 0.94 -12.15 5.45
CA ALA A 153 1.20 -11.86 4.05
C ALA A 153 0.14 -10.95 3.43
N GLU A 154 -1.14 -11.15 3.77
CA GLU A 154 -2.25 -10.31 3.32
C GLU A 154 -2.08 -8.86 3.79
N LEU A 155 -1.83 -8.66 5.09
CA LEU A 155 -1.58 -7.33 5.64
C LEU A 155 -0.34 -6.67 5.03
N ARG A 156 0.73 -7.45 4.86
CA ARG A 156 1.97 -6.97 4.26
C ARG A 156 1.75 -6.49 2.82
N ALA A 157 0.94 -7.20 2.03
CA ALA A 157 0.59 -6.82 0.66
C ALA A 157 -0.09 -5.44 0.61
N VAL A 158 -1.05 -5.20 1.50
CA VAL A 158 -1.75 -3.90 1.61
C VAL A 158 -0.80 -2.78 1.97
N ILE A 159 0.02 -2.97 3.02
CA ILE A 159 0.98 -1.96 3.47
C ILE A 159 1.96 -1.61 2.33
N ALA A 160 2.45 -2.62 1.62
CA ALA A 160 3.33 -2.44 0.47
C ALA A 160 2.66 -1.63 -0.64
N ALA A 161 1.40 -1.96 -0.97
CA ALA A 161 0.65 -1.30 -2.02
C ALA A 161 0.39 0.17 -1.71
N LEU A 162 -0.12 0.47 -0.50
CA LEU A 162 -0.39 1.85 -0.08
C LEU A 162 0.87 2.70 -0.06
N ARG A 163 1.97 2.16 0.47
CA ARG A 163 3.26 2.85 0.50
C ARG A 163 3.82 3.09 -0.90
N PHE A 164 3.72 2.09 -1.79
CA PHE A 164 4.17 2.22 -3.17
C PHE A 164 3.40 3.32 -3.92
N ILE A 165 2.07 3.29 -3.87
CA ILE A 165 1.23 4.28 -4.56
C ILE A 165 1.48 5.68 -4.00
N TYR A 166 1.60 5.83 -2.68
CA TYR A 166 1.87 7.12 -2.06
C TYR A 166 3.15 7.79 -2.60
N TYR A 167 4.26 7.04 -2.68
CA TYR A 167 5.54 7.62 -3.10
C TYR A 167 5.74 7.69 -4.61
N ASN A 168 5.05 6.85 -5.40
CA ASN A 168 5.27 6.77 -6.85
C ASN A 168 4.14 7.40 -7.67
N ASP A 169 2.94 7.54 -7.10
CA ASP A 169 1.71 7.92 -7.80
C ASP A 169 0.88 8.91 -6.97
N ASN A 170 1.50 10.00 -6.53
CA ASN A 170 0.85 11.02 -5.68
C ASN A 170 -0.26 11.85 -6.38
N VAL A 171 -0.75 11.39 -7.52
CA VAL A 171 -1.73 12.07 -8.39
C VAL A 171 -3.18 11.68 -8.13
N PHE A 172 -3.42 10.65 -7.31
CA PHE A 172 -4.76 10.19 -6.97
C PHE A 172 -5.18 10.75 -5.61
N ASP A 173 -6.44 11.16 -5.50
CA ASP A 173 -7.03 11.62 -4.25
C ASP A 173 -7.54 10.44 -3.40
N SER A 174 -7.75 9.27 -4.01
CA SER A 174 -8.02 8.06 -3.25
C SER A 174 -7.55 6.78 -3.93
N VAL A 175 -7.34 5.75 -3.10
CA VAL A 175 -7.00 4.39 -3.55
C VAL A 175 -8.01 3.38 -3.03
N VAL A 176 -8.45 2.48 -3.91
CA VAL A 176 -9.25 1.31 -3.57
C VAL A 176 -8.34 0.08 -3.53
N VAL A 177 -8.24 -0.54 -2.36
CA VAL A 177 -7.54 -1.81 -2.15
C VAL A 177 -8.54 -2.95 -2.33
N ALA A 178 -8.42 -3.69 -3.43
CA ALA A 178 -9.21 -4.88 -3.70
C ALA A 178 -8.49 -6.14 -3.24
N THR A 179 -9.16 -6.92 -2.39
CA THR A 179 -8.67 -8.20 -1.86
C THR A 179 -9.83 -9.16 -1.61
N ASP A 180 -9.59 -10.46 -1.73
CA ASP A 180 -10.55 -11.51 -1.33
C ASP A 180 -10.47 -11.85 0.17
N SER A 181 -9.54 -11.22 0.91
CA SER A 181 -9.38 -11.40 2.35
C SER A 181 -10.39 -10.59 3.16
N LYS A 182 -11.46 -11.26 3.62
CA LYS A 182 -12.41 -10.68 4.60
C LYS A 182 -11.72 -10.22 5.89
N TYR A 183 -10.64 -10.92 6.29
CA TYR A 183 -9.84 -10.55 7.46
C TYR A 183 -9.22 -9.16 7.31
N VAL A 184 -8.68 -8.85 6.13
CA VAL A 184 -8.13 -7.52 5.85
C VAL A 184 -9.24 -6.48 5.80
N VAL A 185 -10.31 -6.73 5.03
CA VAL A 185 -11.38 -5.74 4.83
C VAL A 185 -12.06 -5.38 6.14
N HIS A 186 -12.61 -6.36 6.87
CA HIS A 186 -13.25 -6.09 8.17
C HIS A 186 -12.25 -5.59 9.22
N GLY A 187 -11.02 -6.08 9.18
CA GLY A 187 -10.00 -5.61 10.11
C GLY A 187 -9.70 -4.14 9.92
N ALA A 188 -9.50 -3.69 8.68
CA ALA A 188 -9.16 -2.31 8.36
C ALA A 188 -10.33 -1.34 8.53
N THR A 189 -11.57 -1.76 8.25
CA THR A 189 -12.74 -0.85 8.25
C THR A 189 -13.53 -0.88 9.56
N ASP A 190 -13.55 -2.02 10.27
CA ASP A 190 -14.38 -2.19 11.46
C ASP A 190 -13.53 -2.39 12.75
N TRP A 191 -12.57 -3.32 12.72
CA TRP A 191 -11.93 -3.79 13.96
C TRP A 191 -10.80 -2.90 14.45
N ILE A 192 -10.03 -2.30 13.55
CA ILE A 192 -8.82 -1.55 13.90
C ILE A 192 -9.09 -0.35 14.80
N GLN A 193 -10.26 0.29 14.63
CA GLN A 193 -10.72 1.38 15.48
C GLN A 193 -10.99 0.91 16.91
N ARG A 194 -11.66 -0.24 17.05
CA ARG A 194 -11.96 -0.85 18.34
C ARG A 194 -10.68 -1.35 19.02
N TRP A 195 -9.76 -1.92 18.26
CA TRP A 195 -8.48 -2.35 18.81
C TRP A 195 -7.61 -1.17 19.26
N GLY A 196 -7.54 -0.10 18.47
CA GLY A 196 -6.81 1.11 18.84
C GLY A 196 -7.34 1.73 20.13
N SER A 197 -8.67 1.83 20.26
CA SER A 197 -9.31 2.35 21.48
C SER A 197 -9.19 1.40 22.69
N ASN A 198 -9.11 0.09 22.46
CA ASN A 198 -8.94 -0.92 23.52
C ASN A 198 -7.47 -1.32 23.76
N GLY A 199 -6.51 -0.42 23.47
CA GLY A 199 -5.09 -0.64 23.75
C GLY A 199 -4.49 -1.87 23.07
N TRP A 200 -4.96 -2.19 21.86
CA TRP A 200 -4.55 -3.34 21.04
C TRP A 200 -4.82 -4.72 21.68
N ARG A 201 -5.88 -4.82 22.48
CA ARG A 201 -6.30 -6.07 23.12
C ARG A 201 -7.63 -6.57 22.57
N SER A 202 -7.76 -7.90 22.57
CA SER A 202 -9.02 -8.59 22.30
C SER A 202 -10.01 -8.39 23.46
N VAL A 203 -11.26 -8.81 23.24
CA VAL A 203 -12.30 -8.83 24.30
C VAL A 203 -11.90 -9.66 25.52
N ASN A 204 -10.99 -10.63 25.34
CA ASN A 204 -10.47 -11.48 26.41
C ASN A 204 -9.19 -10.90 27.05
N GLY A 205 -8.84 -9.65 26.76
CA GLY A 205 -7.68 -8.96 27.33
C GLY A 205 -6.31 -9.38 26.77
N THR A 206 -6.26 -10.35 25.86
CA THR A 206 -5.02 -10.77 25.19
C THR A 206 -4.61 -9.81 24.08
N PRO A 207 -3.30 -9.56 23.84
CA PRO A 207 -2.86 -8.80 22.68
C PRO A 207 -3.42 -9.37 21.38
N ILE A 208 -3.85 -8.51 20.47
CA ILE A 208 -4.37 -8.98 19.19
C ILE A 208 -3.25 -9.59 18.33
N LYS A 209 -3.61 -10.53 17.46
CA LYS A 209 -2.67 -11.08 16.49
C LYS A 209 -2.28 -10.01 15.46
N ASN A 210 -1.02 -10.04 15.04
CA ASN A 210 -0.48 -9.16 13.99
C ASN A 210 -0.59 -7.66 14.31
N GLN A 211 -0.56 -7.30 15.59
CA GLN A 211 -0.63 -5.92 16.06
C GLN A 211 0.39 -5.01 15.35
N ASP A 212 1.61 -5.50 15.15
CA ASP A 212 2.70 -4.80 14.46
C ASP A 212 2.31 -4.36 13.03
N LEU A 213 1.70 -5.27 12.27
CA LEU A 213 1.27 -4.97 10.90
C LEU A 213 0.01 -4.08 10.87
N TRP A 214 -0.90 -4.25 11.82
CA TRP A 214 -2.06 -3.35 11.92
C TRP A 214 -1.65 -1.92 12.26
N GLN A 215 -0.70 -1.75 13.18
CA GLN A 215 -0.12 -0.44 13.48
C GLN A 215 0.63 0.13 12.29
N ALA A 216 1.37 -0.68 11.54
CA ALA A 216 2.01 -0.25 10.29
C ALA A 216 0.99 0.16 9.21
N LEU A 217 -0.13 -0.56 9.09
CA LEU A 217 -1.22 -0.17 8.19
C LEU A 217 -1.84 1.17 8.60
N LEU A 218 -2.12 1.39 9.89
CA LEU A 218 -2.62 2.68 10.38
C LEU A 218 -1.64 3.82 10.10
N LYS A 219 -0.33 3.58 10.20
CA LYS A 219 0.69 4.57 9.86
C LYS A 219 0.62 4.96 8.37
N GLU A 220 0.40 4.01 7.47
CA GLU A 220 0.21 4.33 6.05
C GLU A 220 -1.11 5.05 5.81
N VAL A 221 -2.23 4.60 6.40
CA VAL A 221 -3.53 5.29 6.27
C VAL A 221 -3.45 6.73 6.78
N GLY A 222 -2.84 6.95 7.96
CA GLY A 222 -2.66 8.28 8.53
C GLY A 222 -1.77 9.18 7.66
N ARG A 223 -0.83 8.61 6.91
CA ARG A 223 -0.03 9.35 5.93
C ARG A 223 -0.87 9.80 4.74
N TRP A 224 -1.74 8.93 4.22
CA TRP A 224 -2.69 9.29 3.16
C TRP A 224 -3.66 10.39 3.63
N ASP A 225 -4.21 10.23 4.83
CA ASP A 225 -5.13 11.18 5.46
C ASP A 225 -4.50 12.56 5.68
N ALA A 226 -3.23 12.62 6.12
CA ALA A 226 -2.51 13.89 6.30
C ALA A 226 -2.41 14.72 5.01
N ASP A 227 -2.43 14.06 3.84
CA ASP A 227 -2.43 14.70 2.53
C ASP A 227 -3.85 14.90 1.96
N GLY A 228 -4.89 14.65 2.76
CA GLY A 228 -6.30 14.75 2.37
C GLY A 228 -6.75 13.63 1.44
N LYS A 229 -6.04 12.49 1.42
CA LYS A 229 -6.31 11.37 0.50
C LYS A 229 -7.04 10.22 1.18
N GLY A 230 -7.96 9.60 0.45
CA GLY A 230 -8.78 8.49 0.94
C GLY A 230 -8.18 7.10 0.70
N VAL A 231 -8.37 6.20 1.67
CA VAL A 231 -8.09 4.76 1.52
C VAL A 231 -9.38 3.98 1.70
N CYS A 232 -9.78 3.24 0.67
CA CYS A 232 -10.98 2.42 0.67
C CYS A 232 -10.63 0.94 0.49
N PHE A 233 -11.36 0.05 1.14
CA PHE A 233 -11.20 -1.41 1.03
C PHE A 233 -12.39 -2.04 0.31
N TRP A 234 -12.12 -2.86 -0.70
CA TRP A 234 -13.14 -3.59 -1.44
C TRP A 234 -12.93 -5.10 -1.29
N TRP A 235 -13.85 -5.77 -0.59
CA TRP A 235 -13.91 -7.22 -0.62
C TRP A 235 -14.39 -7.70 -1.99
N ILE A 236 -13.53 -8.43 -2.69
CA ILE A 236 -13.82 -8.98 -4.02
C ILE A 236 -13.89 -10.50 -3.99
N ARG A 237 -14.55 -11.07 -5.00
CA ARG A 237 -14.59 -12.52 -5.19
C ARG A 237 -13.20 -13.02 -5.62
N ARG A 238 -12.80 -14.21 -5.16
CA ARG A 238 -11.45 -14.77 -5.37
C ARG A 238 -11.07 -14.94 -6.84
N GLU A 239 -12.04 -15.30 -7.68
CA GLU A 239 -11.90 -15.41 -9.13
C GLU A 239 -11.49 -14.09 -9.80
N TRP A 240 -11.73 -12.95 -9.16
CA TRP A 240 -11.28 -11.65 -9.65
C TRP A 240 -9.85 -11.30 -9.19
N ASN A 241 -9.31 -12.04 -8.21
CA ASN A 241 -7.99 -11.82 -7.62
C ASN A 241 -6.94 -12.88 -8.02
N VAL A 242 -7.26 -13.78 -8.96
CA VAL A 242 -6.43 -14.95 -9.33
C VAL A 242 -4.98 -14.58 -9.62
N LYS A 243 -4.74 -13.45 -10.29
CA LYS A 243 -3.38 -13.04 -10.65
C LYS A 243 -2.54 -12.67 -9.42
N ALA A 244 -3.11 -11.96 -8.45
CA ALA A 244 -2.40 -11.62 -7.21
C ALA A 244 -2.16 -12.90 -6.38
N ASP A 245 -3.14 -13.79 -6.28
CA ASP A 245 -2.99 -15.10 -5.62
C ASP A 245 -1.86 -15.94 -6.23
N CYS A 246 -1.78 -16.02 -7.57
CA CYS A 246 -0.69 -16.72 -8.24
C CYS A 246 0.69 -16.10 -7.93
N LEU A 247 0.78 -14.77 -7.91
CA LEU A 247 2.03 -14.05 -7.64
C LEU A 247 2.48 -14.24 -6.18
N ALA A 248 1.57 -14.13 -5.22
CA ALA A 248 1.84 -14.36 -3.81
C ALA A 248 2.30 -15.80 -3.55
N LYS A 249 1.60 -16.80 -4.13
CA LYS A 249 2.01 -18.21 -4.05
C LYS A 249 3.37 -18.46 -4.67
N ARG A 250 3.65 -17.86 -5.83
CA ARG A 250 4.96 -17.97 -6.48
C ARG A 250 6.05 -17.40 -5.57
N ALA A 251 5.85 -16.21 -5.03
CA ALA A 251 6.79 -15.57 -4.11
C ALA A 251 7.02 -16.40 -2.83
N ALA A 252 6.00 -17.06 -2.31
CA ALA A 252 6.12 -17.98 -1.19
C ALA A 252 6.99 -19.22 -1.51
N ARG A 253 6.91 -19.75 -2.74
CA ARG A 253 7.66 -20.95 -3.18
C ARG A 253 9.11 -20.64 -3.54
N GLU A 254 9.28 -19.64 -4.40
CA GLU A 254 10.51 -19.35 -5.14
C GLU A 254 11.28 -18.17 -4.54
N GLY A 255 10.62 -17.32 -3.75
CA GLY A 255 11.25 -16.15 -3.17
C GLY A 255 12.38 -16.51 -2.21
N ALA A 256 13.51 -15.83 -2.37
CA ALA A 256 14.61 -15.86 -1.41
C ALA A 256 14.09 -15.48 -0.01
N GLU A 257 14.70 -16.02 1.03
CA GLU A 257 14.39 -15.60 2.39
C GLU A 257 14.72 -14.12 2.55
N VAL A 258 13.74 -13.35 3.00
CA VAL A 258 13.92 -11.94 3.36
C VAL A 258 13.81 -11.88 4.87
N ARG A 259 14.87 -11.43 5.54
CA ARG A 259 14.88 -11.37 7.00
C ARG A 259 14.27 -10.09 7.51
N GLU A 260 14.84 -8.98 7.08
CA GLU A 260 14.46 -7.66 7.57
C GLU A 260 13.25 -7.13 6.82
N TRP A 261 12.42 -6.38 7.53
CA TRP A 261 11.36 -5.57 6.92
C TRP A 261 11.98 -4.58 5.92
N VAL A 262 11.44 -4.52 4.71
CA VAL A 262 11.96 -3.61 3.68
C VAL A 262 10.86 -2.72 3.12
N ASP A 263 11.13 -1.42 3.06
CA ASP A 263 10.18 -0.42 2.59
C ASP A 263 10.06 -0.40 1.07
N VAL A 264 8.93 -0.89 0.58
CA VAL A 264 8.63 -0.97 -0.85
C VAL A 264 8.26 0.41 -1.38
N GLY A 265 8.83 0.79 -2.53
CA GLY A 265 8.42 1.98 -3.25
C GLY A 265 9.07 3.29 -2.80
N MET A 266 10.03 3.26 -1.87
CA MET A 266 10.89 4.42 -1.63
C MET A 266 11.87 4.62 -2.82
N PRO A 267 12.30 5.87 -3.11
CA PRO A 267 13.19 6.18 -4.24
C PRO A 267 14.53 5.43 -4.26
N ILE A 268 14.89 4.83 -3.12
CA ILE A 268 16.12 4.09 -2.85
C ILE A 268 15.99 2.57 -2.99
N TRP A 269 14.81 2.03 -3.34
CA TRP A 269 14.71 0.59 -3.60
C TRP A 269 15.61 0.21 -4.79
N PRO A 270 16.64 -0.63 -4.61
CA PRO A 270 17.40 -1.14 -5.73
C PRO A 270 16.44 -2.02 -6.49
N ILE A 271 16.00 -1.55 -7.66
CA ILE A 271 15.40 -2.40 -8.66
C ILE A 271 16.51 -3.37 -9.02
N VAL A 272 16.51 -4.55 -8.38
CA VAL A 272 17.33 -5.66 -8.83
C VAL A 272 16.76 -6.00 -10.19
N GLU A 273 17.46 -5.52 -11.23
CA GLU A 273 17.18 -5.85 -12.61
C GLU A 273 17.37 -7.36 -12.75
N GLY A 274 16.24 -8.06 -12.89
CA GLY A 274 16.18 -9.48 -13.24
C GLY A 274 15.43 -9.64 -14.55
#